data_AF-A0A2H6JU13-F1
#
_entry.id   AF-A0A2H6JU13-F1
#
_cell.length_a   1.000
_cell.length_b   1.000
_cell.length_c   1.000
_cell.angle_alpha   90.00
_cell.angle_beta   90.00
_cell.angle_gamma   90.00
#
_symmetry.space_group_name_H-M   'P 1'
#
loop_
_entity.id
_entity.type
_entity.pdbx_description
1 polymer ?
#
loop_
_entity_poly.entity_id
_entity_poly.type
_entity_poly.pdbx_seq_one_letter_code
_entity_poly.pdbx_strand_id
1 'polypeptide(L)'
;MPVVISGFEPLDVLMSIVLLIRQVNEGKPKVENEYSRVVNSKGNIKAMEAVEEVFKVSSGRWRGIGRVPFSKLEFRDEYFNADAMKRHSVKLKKSVDIPPGCSCHLVIIGKIEPEKCIMFGNQCTPEKPFGPCMVSSEGTCNIYYRYGSYA
;
A
#
# COMPACT_ATOMS: atom_id res chain seq x y z
N MET A 1 -10.82 -16.90 -2.13
CA MET A 1 -11.15 -15.47 -2.13
C MET A 1 -11.23 -15.02 -3.59
N PRO A 2 -12.32 -14.33 -4.02
CA PRO A 2 -12.39 -13.70 -5.33
C PRO A 2 -11.31 -12.63 -5.49
N VAL A 3 -10.62 -12.59 -6.64
CA VAL A 3 -9.59 -11.59 -6.93
C VAL A 3 -9.71 -11.18 -8.40
N VAL A 4 -9.66 -9.86 -8.65
CA VAL A 4 -9.61 -9.31 -10.00
C VAL A 4 -8.42 -8.34 -10.09
N ILE A 5 -7.54 -8.55 -11.07
CA ILE A 5 -6.48 -7.61 -11.42
C ILE A 5 -7.11 -6.53 -12.30
N SER A 6 -7.16 -5.30 -11.78
CA SER A 6 -7.81 -4.14 -12.41
C SER A 6 -6.80 -3.15 -12.97
N GLY A 7 -7.19 -2.42 -14.01
CA GLY A 7 -6.56 -1.15 -14.38
C GLY A 7 -6.98 -0.01 -13.45
N PHE A 8 -6.63 1.22 -13.84
CA PHE A 8 -6.84 2.44 -13.06
C PHE A 8 -7.87 3.40 -13.67
N GLU A 9 -8.38 3.12 -14.87
CA GLU A 9 -9.46 3.91 -15.44
C GLU A 9 -10.77 3.62 -14.69
N PRO A 10 -11.70 4.59 -14.58
CA PRO A 10 -12.96 4.38 -13.86
C PRO A 10 -13.73 3.14 -14.34
N LEU A 11 -13.70 2.85 -15.65
CA LEU A 11 -14.36 1.68 -16.23
C LEU A 11 -13.68 0.35 -15.84
N ASP A 12 -12.35 0.34 -15.69
CA ASP A 12 -11.62 -0.86 -15.24
C ASP A 12 -12.06 -1.26 -13.82
N VAL A 13 -12.16 -0.25 -12.94
CA VAL A 13 -12.59 -0.42 -11.54
C VAL A 13 -14.04 -0.90 -11.49
N LEU A 14 -14.94 -0.27 -12.25
CA LEU A 14 -16.35 -0.68 -12.33
C LEU A 14 -16.50 -2.11 -12.85
N MET A 15 -15.78 -2.47 -13.91
CA MET A 15 -15.80 -3.83 -14.46
C MET A 15 -15.27 -4.85 -13.45
N SER A 16 -14.19 -4.52 -12.75
CA SER A 16 -13.62 -5.38 -11.72
C SER A 16 -14.57 -5.63 -10.56
N ILE A 17 -15.34 -4.62 -10.14
CA ILE A 17 -16.42 -4.77 -9.14
C ILE A 17 -17.51 -5.74 -9.64
N VAL A 18 -17.95 -5.61 -10.89
CA VAL A 18 -18.94 -6.52 -11.48
C VAL A 18 -18.43 -7.97 -11.49
N LEU A 19 -17.18 -8.18 -11.90
CA LEU A 19 -16.54 -9.51 -11.91
C LEU A 19 -16.42 -10.10 -10.50
N LEU A 20 -16.05 -9.29 -9.50
CA LEU A 20 -16.00 -9.73 -8.10
C LEU A 20 -17.39 -10.14 -7.57
N ILE A 21 -18.42 -9.31 -7.80
CA ILE A 21 -19.80 -9.60 -7.40
C ILE A 21 -20.28 -10.90 -8.05
N ARG A 22 -19.97 -11.10 -9.34
CA ARG A 22 -20.31 -12.34 -10.05
C ARG A 22 -19.65 -13.56 -9.42
N GLN A 23 -18.36 -13.51 -9.12
CA GLN A 23 -17.64 -14.62 -8.47
C GLN A 23 -18.22 -14.94 -7.08
N VAL A 24 -18.62 -13.92 -6.32
CA VAL A 24 -19.29 -14.08 -5.01
C VAL A 24 -20.64 -14.78 -5.19
N ASN A 25 -21.49 -14.29 -6.08
CA ASN A 25 -22.83 -14.82 -6.32
C ASN A 25 -22.81 -16.26 -6.85
N GLU A 26 -21.83 -16.59 -7.70
CA GLU A 26 -21.66 -17.94 -8.24
C GLU A 26 -20.96 -18.90 -7.28
N GLY A 27 -20.39 -18.41 -6.17
CA GLY A 27 -19.60 -19.22 -5.24
C GLY A 27 -18.31 -19.79 -5.84
N LYS A 28 -17.77 -19.15 -6.89
CA LYS A 28 -16.62 -19.63 -7.68
C LYS A 28 -15.46 -18.62 -7.62
N PRO A 29 -14.73 -18.55 -6.49
CA PRO A 29 -13.61 -17.63 -6.37
C PRO A 29 -12.46 -18.03 -7.30
N LYS A 30 -11.95 -17.08 -8.09
CA LYS A 30 -10.78 -17.25 -8.95
C LYS A 30 -9.97 -15.96 -9.00
N VAL A 31 -8.74 -16.05 -9.53
CA VAL A 31 -8.01 -14.86 -9.97
C VAL A 31 -8.39 -14.59 -11.42
N GLU A 32 -8.91 -13.40 -11.69
CA GLU A 32 -9.32 -12.97 -13.01
C GLU A 32 -8.56 -11.70 -13.40
N ASN A 33 -8.14 -11.60 -14.66
CA ASN A 33 -7.34 -10.47 -15.14
C ASN A 33 -8.17 -9.59 -16.06
N GLU A 34 -8.78 -8.55 -15.50
CA GLU A 34 -9.48 -7.51 -16.25
C GLU A 34 -8.47 -6.64 -17.01
N TYR A 35 -7.31 -6.39 -16.40
CA TYR A 35 -6.24 -5.57 -16.98
C TYR A 35 -5.33 -6.27 -17.99
N SER A 36 -5.90 -7.20 -18.78
CA SER A 36 -5.18 -8.08 -19.73
C SER A 36 -4.38 -7.33 -20.80
N ARG A 37 -4.74 -6.08 -21.09
CA ARG A 37 -4.03 -5.20 -22.03
C ARG A 37 -2.64 -4.76 -21.55
N VAL A 38 -2.37 -4.86 -20.24
CA VAL A 38 -1.06 -4.52 -19.64
C VAL A 38 -0.47 -5.70 -18.87
N VAL A 39 -1.28 -6.43 -18.11
CA VAL A 39 -0.80 -7.49 -17.22
C VAL A 39 -0.76 -8.83 -17.95
N ASN A 40 0.45 -9.34 -18.18
CA ASN A 40 0.68 -10.70 -18.66
C ASN A 40 0.56 -11.70 -17.51
N SER A 41 0.05 -12.92 -17.78
CA SER A 41 -0.05 -13.99 -16.77
C SER A 41 1.30 -14.45 -16.21
N LYS A 42 2.39 -14.26 -16.97
CA LYS A 42 3.77 -14.52 -16.52
C LYS A 42 4.41 -13.31 -15.83
N GLY A 43 3.73 -12.16 -15.77
CA GLY A 43 4.31 -10.91 -15.28
C GLY A 43 5.43 -10.38 -16.18
N ASN A 44 6.29 -9.52 -15.61
CA ASN A 44 7.49 -9.05 -16.27
C ASN A 44 8.70 -9.85 -15.77
N ILE A 45 9.07 -10.88 -16.53
CA ILE A 45 10.15 -11.82 -16.17
C ILE A 45 11.46 -11.09 -15.86
N LYS A 46 11.88 -10.14 -16.70
CA LYS A 46 13.14 -9.41 -16.49
C LYS A 46 13.14 -8.60 -15.19
N ALA A 47 12.00 -7.97 -14.86
CA ALA A 47 11.87 -7.22 -13.62
C ALA A 47 11.90 -8.14 -12.39
N MET A 48 11.23 -9.29 -12.47
CA MET A 48 11.24 -10.31 -11.41
C MET A 48 12.65 -10.87 -11.20
N GLU A 49 13.35 -11.24 -12.26
CA GLU A 49 14.75 -11.72 -12.21
C GLU A 49 15.67 -10.68 -11.56
N ALA A 50 15.57 -9.41 -11.94
CA ALA A 50 16.38 -8.34 -11.35
C ALA A 50 16.08 -8.14 -9.84
N VAL A 51 14.82 -8.22 -9.43
CA VAL A 51 14.44 -8.14 -8.02
C VAL A 51 14.97 -9.35 -7.24
N GLU A 52 14.85 -10.56 -7.79
CA GLU A 52 15.33 -11.80 -7.16
C GLU A 52 16.86 -11.87 -7.05
N GLU A 53 17.57 -11.31 -8.04
CA GLU A 53 19.02 -11.20 -8.08
C GLU A 53 19.53 -10.31 -6.94
N VAL A 54 18.91 -9.14 -6.72
CA VAL A 54 19.41 -8.13 -5.78
C VAL A 54 18.88 -8.31 -4.36
N PHE A 55 17.65 -8.80 -4.22
CA PHE A 55 16.92 -8.82 -2.96
C PHE A 55 16.61 -10.23 -2.45
N LYS A 56 16.48 -10.36 -1.13
CA LYS A 56 15.89 -11.49 -0.43
C LYS A 56 14.66 -11.04 0.36
N VAL A 57 13.67 -11.91 0.45
CA VAL A 57 12.45 -11.66 1.21
C VAL A 57 12.72 -11.85 2.70
N SER A 58 12.29 -10.88 3.52
CA SER A 58 12.35 -10.94 4.97
C SER A 58 11.08 -10.34 5.61
N SER A 59 10.99 -10.42 6.94
CA SER A 59 9.87 -9.83 7.68
C SER A 59 10.19 -8.38 8.07
N GLY A 60 9.37 -7.43 7.62
CA GLY A 60 9.55 -6.01 7.89
C GLY A 60 8.50 -5.42 8.83
N ARG A 61 8.71 -4.17 9.25
CA ARG A 61 7.70 -3.37 9.94
C ARG A 61 6.97 -2.49 8.93
N TRP A 62 5.65 -2.53 8.97
CA TRP A 62 4.75 -1.66 8.22
C TRP A 62 4.20 -0.61 9.17
N ARG A 63 4.32 0.67 8.79
CA ARG A 63 3.94 1.80 9.66
C ARG A 63 2.47 1.68 10.06
N GLY A 64 2.20 1.71 11.36
CA GLY A 64 0.86 1.59 11.94
C GLY A 64 0.27 0.17 11.97
N ILE A 65 0.91 -0.81 11.35
CA ILE A 65 0.45 -2.22 11.35
C ILE A 65 1.33 -3.07 12.28
N GLY A 66 2.64 -2.80 12.29
CA GLY A 66 3.61 -3.59 13.06
C GLY A 66 4.45 -4.50 12.17
N ARG A 67 4.98 -5.59 12.74
CA ARG A 67 5.85 -6.52 12.01
C ARG A 67 5.01 -7.52 11.21
N VAL A 68 5.17 -7.52 9.89
CA VAL A 68 4.47 -8.41 8.96
C VAL A 68 5.46 -9.45 8.41
N PRO A 69 5.18 -10.76 8.51
CA PRO A 69 6.05 -11.80 7.95
C PRO A 69 6.23 -11.68 6.44
N PHE A 70 7.42 -11.97 5.93
CA PHE A 70 7.72 -12.08 4.48
C PHE A 70 7.23 -10.90 3.64
N SER A 71 7.38 -9.67 4.15
CA SER A 71 6.74 -8.46 3.62
C SER A 71 7.71 -7.36 3.22
N LYS A 72 9.02 -7.62 3.33
CA LYS A 72 10.09 -6.68 3.05
C LYS A 72 11.11 -7.31 2.13
N LEU A 73 11.68 -6.49 1.26
CA LEU A 73 12.88 -6.82 0.50
C LEU A 73 14.11 -6.25 1.23
N GLU A 74 15.12 -7.10 1.39
CA GLU A 74 16.43 -6.73 1.92
C GLU A 74 17.49 -7.06 0.88
N PHE A 75 18.52 -6.22 0.79
CA PHE A 75 19.66 -6.52 -0.06
C PHE A 75 20.26 -7.87 0.34
N ARG A 76 20.56 -8.68 -0.67
CA ARG A 76 21.43 -9.84 -0.48
C ARG A 76 22.84 -9.39 -0.09
N ASP A 77 23.61 -10.29 0.48
CA ASP A 77 24.88 -9.92 1.11
C ASP A 77 25.95 -9.53 0.07
N GLU A 78 25.84 -10.04 -1.16
CA GLU A 78 26.61 -9.64 -2.34
C GLU A 78 26.44 -8.15 -2.68
N TYR A 79 25.28 -7.57 -2.34
CA TYR A 79 24.95 -6.15 -2.57
C TYR A 79 25.12 -5.29 -1.31
N PHE A 80 25.92 -5.73 -0.33
CA PHE A 80 26.18 -5.00 0.92
C PHE A 80 26.56 -3.54 0.72
N ASN A 81 27.37 -3.24 -0.30
CA ASN A 81 27.86 -1.88 -0.58
C ASN A 81 26.75 -0.90 -0.99
N ALA A 82 25.60 -1.41 -1.44
CA ALA A 82 24.40 -0.63 -1.77
C ALA A 82 23.46 -0.42 -0.57
N ASP A 83 23.61 -1.23 0.50
CA ASP A 83 22.81 -1.09 1.72
C ASP A 83 23.43 -0.02 2.64
N ALA A 84 22.86 1.18 2.63
CA ALA A 84 23.32 2.29 3.47
C ALA A 84 23.28 1.98 4.98
N MET A 85 22.31 1.16 5.43
CA MET A 85 22.20 0.78 6.85
C MET A 85 23.42 -0.02 7.27
N LYS A 86 23.83 -0.98 6.43
CA LYS A 86 25.00 -1.82 6.67
C LYS A 86 26.31 -1.04 6.44
N ARG A 87 26.44 -0.35 5.31
CA ARG A 87 27.63 0.42 4.92
C ARG A 87 28.03 1.47 5.95
N HIS A 88 27.06 2.16 6.54
CA HIS A 88 27.30 3.21 7.52
C HIS A 88 27.04 2.79 8.96
N SER A 89 26.79 1.49 9.21
CA SER A 89 26.52 0.95 10.55
C SER A 89 25.45 1.75 11.31
N VAL A 90 24.38 2.15 10.61
CA VAL A 90 23.36 3.05 11.14
C VAL A 90 22.58 2.36 12.25
N LYS A 91 22.53 2.99 13.43
CA LYS A 91 21.74 2.52 14.58
C LYS A 91 20.47 3.35 14.70
N LEU A 92 19.32 2.75 14.42
CA LEU A 92 18.02 3.41 14.57
C LEU A 92 17.62 3.49 16.04
N LYS A 93 17.18 4.67 16.47
CA LYS A 93 16.51 4.85 17.75
C LYS A 93 15.04 4.44 17.62
N LYS A 94 14.39 4.15 18.75
CA LYS A 94 12.94 3.95 18.78
C LYS A 94 12.24 5.22 18.29
N SER A 95 11.24 5.06 17.43
CA SER A 95 10.41 6.13 16.90
C SER A 95 8.95 5.91 17.23
N VAL A 96 8.17 6.99 17.18
CA VAL A 96 6.71 6.92 17.27
C VAL A 96 6.16 6.52 15.91
N ASP A 97 5.46 5.38 15.88
CA ASP A 97 4.90 4.81 14.65
C ASP A 97 3.67 5.62 14.18
N ILE A 98 2.72 5.79 15.10
CA ILE A 98 1.47 6.54 14.92
C ILE A 98 1.46 7.73 15.89
N PRO A 99 1.43 8.98 15.38
CA PRO A 99 1.28 10.16 16.23
C PRO A 99 -0.02 10.12 17.04
N PRO A 100 -0.04 10.60 18.31
CA PRO A 100 -1.26 10.64 19.12
C PRO A 100 -2.40 11.38 18.42
N GLY A 101 -3.61 10.80 18.45
CA GLY A 101 -4.79 11.34 17.76
C GLY A 101 -4.91 10.96 16.28
N CYS A 102 -3.86 10.42 15.66
CA CYS A 102 -3.90 9.99 14.26
C CYS A 102 -4.48 8.58 14.09
N SER A 103 -5.51 8.43 13.25
CA SER A 103 -6.12 7.13 12.93
C SER A 103 -5.66 6.51 11.60
N CYS A 104 -4.51 6.92 11.06
CA CYS A 104 -4.01 6.41 9.76
C CYS A 104 -3.94 4.89 9.71
N HIS A 105 -3.54 4.24 10.82
CA HIS A 105 -3.45 2.79 10.92
C HIS A 105 -4.80 2.06 10.73
N LEU A 106 -5.92 2.70 11.04
CA LEU A 106 -7.27 2.17 10.80
C LEU A 106 -7.74 2.44 9.37
N VAL A 107 -7.35 3.59 8.80
CA VAL A 107 -7.67 3.97 7.42
C VAL A 107 -6.99 3.02 6.43
N ILE A 108 -5.69 2.76 6.58
CA ILE A 108 -4.91 1.92 5.63
C ILE A 108 -5.34 0.45 5.60
N ILE A 109 -6.01 -0.04 6.65
CA ILE A 109 -6.57 -1.39 6.71
C ILE A 109 -8.08 -1.42 6.40
N GLY A 110 -8.64 -0.30 5.93
CA GLY A 110 -10.05 -0.20 5.55
C GLY A 110 -11.05 -0.32 6.71
N LYS A 111 -10.63 -0.11 7.97
CA LYS A 111 -11.54 -0.17 9.12
C LYS A 111 -12.37 1.10 9.31
N ILE A 112 -11.84 2.25 8.92
CA ILE A 112 -12.54 3.53 8.98
C ILE A 112 -12.26 4.35 7.72
N GLU A 113 -13.20 5.22 7.37
CA GLU A 113 -12.98 6.29 6.40
C GLU A 113 -12.23 7.46 7.03
N PRO A 114 -11.52 8.29 6.24
CA PRO A 114 -10.77 9.44 6.75
C PRO A 114 -11.57 10.39 7.64
N GLU A 115 -12.84 10.65 7.31
CA GLU A 115 -13.74 11.54 8.07
C GLU A 115 -14.01 11.07 9.51
N LYS A 116 -13.84 9.76 9.79
CA LYS A 116 -13.97 9.21 11.15
C LYS A 116 -12.74 9.47 12.02
N CYS A 117 -11.67 10.03 11.45
CA CYS A 117 -10.50 10.48 12.21
C CYS A 117 -10.73 11.90 12.75
N ILE A 118 -10.66 12.08 14.06
CA ILE A 118 -10.89 13.38 14.73
C ILE A 118 -9.98 14.51 14.23
N MET A 119 -8.81 14.17 13.68
CA MET A 119 -7.83 15.13 13.18
C MET A 119 -8.08 15.54 11.73
N PHE A 120 -8.83 14.73 10.96
CA PHE A 120 -8.98 14.88 9.52
C PHE A 120 -9.64 16.21 9.16
N GLY A 121 -8.94 16.98 8.33
CA GLY A 121 -9.37 18.28 7.81
C GLY A 121 -9.46 19.43 8.83
N ASN A 122 -9.32 19.13 10.12
CA ASN A 122 -9.11 20.12 11.17
C ASN A 122 -7.61 20.39 11.37
N GLN A 123 -6.97 19.61 12.25
CA GLN A 123 -5.54 19.77 12.56
C GLN A 123 -4.62 19.08 11.56
N CYS A 124 -5.17 18.21 10.71
CA CYS A 124 -4.47 17.45 9.71
C CYS A 124 -5.04 17.77 8.33
N THR A 125 -4.39 18.68 7.61
CA THR A 125 -4.72 19.09 6.23
C THR A 125 -3.52 18.85 5.30
N PRO A 126 -3.65 18.96 3.97
CA PRO A 126 -2.51 18.86 3.07
C PRO A 126 -1.43 19.91 3.31
N GLU A 127 -1.80 21.13 3.72
CA GLU A 127 -0.86 22.22 4.04
C GLU A 127 -0.17 21.99 5.40
N LYS A 128 -0.89 21.37 6.34
CA LYS A 128 -0.38 21.03 7.67
C LYS A 128 -0.65 19.55 7.99
N PRO A 129 0.08 18.61 7.36
CA PRO A 129 -0.20 17.20 7.51
C PRO A 129 0.31 16.69 8.86
N PHE A 130 -0.55 15.98 9.58
CA PHE A 130 -0.19 15.37 10.87
C PHE A 130 0.17 13.89 10.74
N GLY A 131 -0.57 13.14 9.92
CA GLY A 131 -0.36 11.72 9.67
C GLY A 131 0.20 11.43 8.27
N PRO A 132 0.85 10.27 8.06
CA PRO A 132 1.42 9.89 6.76
C PRO A 132 0.40 9.84 5.63
N CYS A 133 -0.84 9.42 5.91
CA CYS A 133 -1.89 9.35 4.90
C CYS A 133 -2.33 10.73 4.38
N MET A 134 -1.96 11.82 5.06
CA MET A 134 -2.19 13.20 4.58
C MET A 134 -0.98 13.76 3.83
N VAL A 135 0.22 13.21 4.06
CA VAL A 135 1.46 13.61 3.37
C VAL A 135 1.56 12.98 1.98
N SER A 136 1.27 11.68 1.90
CA SER A 136 1.46 10.90 0.66
C SER A 136 0.46 11.32 -0.42
N SER A 137 0.90 11.43 -1.67
CA SER A 137 0.04 11.60 -2.84
C SER A 137 -0.89 10.40 -3.06
N GLU A 138 -0.48 9.22 -2.63
CA GLU A 138 -1.29 7.98 -2.65
C GLU A 138 -2.06 7.78 -1.33
N GLY A 139 -1.90 8.70 -0.38
CA GLY A 139 -2.52 8.58 0.93
C GLY A 139 -4.03 8.79 0.83
N THR A 140 -4.80 7.83 1.34
CA THR A 140 -6.28 7.90 1.32
C THR A 140 -6.79 9.21 1.91
N CYS A 141 -6.22 9.70 3.01
CA CYS A 141 -6.66 10.97 3.60
C CYS A 141 -6.38 12.16 2.69
N ASN A 142 -5.20 12.23 2.06
CA ASN A 142 -4.87 13.31 1.12
C ASN A 142 -5.84 13.33 -0.08
N ILE A 143 -6.08 12.17 -0.67
CA ILE A 143 -7.01 12.00 -1.79
C ILE A 143 -8.43 12.40 -1.38
N TYR A 144 -8.91 11.91 -0.22
CA TYR A 144 -10.25 12.21 0.29
C TYR A 144 -10.44 13.70 0.58
N TYR A 145 -9.42 14.37 1.11
CA TYR A 145 -9.49 15.81 1.38
C TYR A 145 -9.55 16.63 0.08
N ARG A 146 -8.78 16.24 -0.94
CA ARG A 146 -8.69 16.98 -2.21
C ARG A 146 -9.90 16.81 -3.12
N TYR A 147 -10.48 15.62 -3.13
CA TYR A 147 -11.50 15.25 -4.11
C TYR A 147 -12.81 14.75 -3.50
N GLY A 148 -12.84 14.48 -2.21
CA GLY A 148 -14.10 14.27 -1.49
C GLY A 148 -14.84 15.59 -1.31
N SER A 149 -16.12 15.51 -0.98
CA SER A 149 -16.99 16.67 -0.71
C SER A 149 -16.65 17.41 0.60
N TYR A 150 -15.37 17.40 1.00
CA TYR A 150 -14.85 18.07 2.20
C TYR A 150 -14.47 19.54 1.93
N ALA A 151 -14.41 19.94 0.65
CA ALA A 151 -14.22 21.34 0.23
C ALA A 151 -15.52 22.14 0.31
#